data_AF-A0A954LL83-F1
#
_entry.id   AF-A0A954LL83-F1
#
_cell.length_a   1.000
_cell.length_b   1.000
_cell.length_c   1.000
_cell.angle_alpha   90.00
_cell.angle_beta   90.00
_cell.angle_gamma   90.00
#
_symmetry.space_group_name_H-M   'P 1'
#
loop_
_entity.id
_entity.type
_entity.pdbx_description
1 polymer ?
#
loop_
_entity_poly.entity_id
_entity_poly.type
_entity_poly.pdbx_seq_one_letter_code
_entity_poly.pdbx_strand_id
1 'polypeptide(L)' 'METPTGWVGIRFVPTNDFGVLDHVVTLPDGQSILNPMRVVANGEGSELMFTLFQLPGMSDEQFAKDTGMVEADL' A
#
# COMPACT_ATOMS: atom_id res chain seq x y z
N MET A 1 -8.00 -4.11 -11.53
CA MET A 1 -7.06 -4.10 -12.67
C MET A 1 -6.67 -5.54 -12.98
N GLU A 2 -6.50 -5.88 -14.25
CA GLU A 2 -5.99 -7.20 -14.63
C GLU A 2 -4.47 -7.20 -14.49
N THR A 3 -3.93 -8.21 -13.81
CA THR A 3 -2.50 -8.41 -13.59
C THR A 3 -2.10 -9.81 -14.08
N PRO A 4 -0.80 -10.09 -14.31
CA PRO A 4 -0.36 -11.42 -14.72
C PRO A 4 -0.78 -12.54 -13.76
N THR A 5 -1.06 -12.22 -12.49
CA THR A 5 -1.48 -13.17 -11.45
C THR A 5 -3.00 -13.20 -11.22
N GLY A 6 -3.78 -12.41 -11.98
CA GLY A 6 -5.24 -12.35 -11.89
C GLY A 6 -5.77 -10.94 -11.64
N TRP A 7 -7.06 -10.84 -11.33
CA TRP A 7 -7.70 -9.55 -11.09
C TRP A 7 -7.39 -9.03 -9.68
N VAL A 8 -6.90 -7.80 -9.59
CA VAL A 8 -6.61 -7.12 -8.32
C VAL A 8 -7.55 -5.92 -8.17
N GLY A 9 -8.26 -5.85 -7.05
CA GLY A 9 -9.09 -4.69 -6.68
C GLY A 9 -8.28 -3.68 -5.87
N ILE A 10 -8.52 -2.39 -6.08
CA ILE A 10 -7.98 -1.34 -5.21
C ILE A 10 -9.12 -0.39 -4.83
N ARG A 11 -9.24 -0.09 -3.54
CA ARG A 11 -10.21 0.88 -3.02
C ARG A 11 -9.53 1.81 -2.02
N PHE A 12 -9.48 3.10 -2.36
CA PHE A 12 -9.03 4.15 -1.46
C PHE A 12 -10.11 4.55 -0.45
N VAL A 13 -9.69 5.16 0.65
CA VAL A 13 -10.59 5.96 1.50
C VAL A 13 -11.18 7.14 0.69
N PRO A 14 -12.33 7.68 1.10
CA PRO A 14 -12.87 8.90 0.49
C PRO A 14 -11.88 10.07 0.59
N THR A 15 -11.98 11.02 -0.34
CA THR A 15 -11.26 12.29 -0.28
C THR A 15 -11.48 12.97 1.07
N ASN A 16 -10.40 13.44 1.68
CA ASN A 16 -10.39 13.99 3.02
C ASN A 16 -9.30 15.06 3.16
N ASP A 17 -9.46 15.93 4.14
CA ASP A 17 -8.54 17.06 4.40
C ASP A 17 -7.36 16.70 5.31
N PHE A 18 -7.23 15.42 5.69
CA PHE A 18 -6.21 14.95 6.65
C PHE A 18 -4.96 14.37 5.97
N GLY A 19 -4.95 14.32 4.64
CA GLY A 19 -3.90 13.72 3.83
C GLY A 19 -3.85 12.19 3.89
N VAL A 20 -4.93 11.54 4.34
CA VAL A 20 -5.01 10.08 4.44
C VAL A 20 -5.31 9.49 3.07
N LEU A 21 -4.46 8.56 2.64
CA LEU A 21 -4.47 7.87 1.35
C LEU A 21 -4.57 6.35 1.51
N ASP A 22 -4.96 5.88 2.71
CA ASP A 22 -5.17 4.47 3.00
C ASP A 22 -5.98 3.80 1.90
N HIS A 23 -5.52 2.64 1.46
CA HIS A 23 -6.21 1.86 0.47
C HIS A 23 -6.18 0.39 0.80
N VAL A 24 -7.21 -0.31 0.34
CA VAL A 24 -7.33 -1.75 0.46
C VAL A 24 -7.07 -2.36 -0.91
N VAL A 25 -6.11 -3.26 -0.97
CA VAL A 25 -5.86 -4.12 -2.12
C VAL A 25 -6.58 -5.43 -1.90
N THR A 26 -7.43 -5.83 -2.85
CA THR A 26 -8.09 -7.15 -2.85
C THR A 26 -7.38 -8.03 -3.87
N LEU A 27 -6.76 -9.10 -3.40
CA LEU A 27 -6.03 -10.08 -4.20
C LEU A 27 -6.99 -11.02 -4.96
N PRO A 28 -6.50 -11.76 -5.98
CA PRO A 28 -7.33 -12.69 -6.75
C PRO A 28 -8.01 -13.79 -5.91
N ASP A 29 -7.43 -14.15 -4.76
CA ASP A 29 -7.98 -15.12 -3.81
C ASP A 29 -9.04 -14.53 -2.86
N GLY A 30 -9.34 -13.23 -3.00
CA GLY A 30 -10.29 -12.49 -2.17
C GLY A 30 -9.69 -11.91 -0.88
N GLN A 31 -8.42 -12.18 -0.57
CA GLN A 31 -7.77 -11.56 0.59
C GLN A 31 -7.71 -10.04 0.41
N SER A 32 -7.99 -9.30 1.49
CA SER A 32 -7.93 -7.85 1.51
C SER A 32 -6.80 -7.38 2.41
N ILE A 33 -5.88 -6.60 1.84
CA ILE A 33 -4.69 -6.07 2.50
C ILE A 33 -4.87 -4.56 2.64
N LEU A 34 -4.81 -4.06 3.87
CA LEU A 34 -4.79 -2.63 4.14
C LEU A 34 -3.37 -2.10 3.99
N ASN A 35 -3.22 -1.06 3.18
CA ASN A 35 -2.00 -0.29 3.03
C ASN A 35 -2.23 1.11 3.61
N PRO A 36 -1.82 1.37 4.86
CA PRO A 36 -1.89 2.71 5.42
C PRO A 36 -0.91 3.64 4.70
N MET A 37 -1.43 4.77 4.25
CA MET A 37 -0.65 5.74 3.48
C MET A 37 -1.10 7.14 3.82
N ARG A 38 -0.15 8.05 3.99
CA ARG A 38 -0.46 9.43 4.36
C ARG A 38 0.54 10.40 3.78
N VAL A 39 0.04 11.51 3.27
CA VAL A 39 0.83 12.69 2.93
C VAL A 39 0.68 13.75 4.01
N VAL A 40 1.77 14.39 4.40
CA VAL A 40 1.77 15.52 5.33
C VAL A 40 2.59 16.68 4.74
N ALA A 41 2.21 17.92 5.05
CA ALA A 41 2.99 19.08 4.66
C ALA A 41 4.35 19.07 5.38
N ASN A 42 5.43 19.32 4.63
CA ASN A 42 6.80 19.38 5.16
C ASN A 42 7.53 20.58 4.53
N GLY A 43 7.41 21.75 5.16
CA GLY A 43 7.96 23.01 4.65
C GLY A 43 7.30 23.44 3.33
N GLU A 44 8.10 23.72 2.31
CA GLU A 44 7.62 24.03 0.95
C GLU A 44 7.19 22.77 0.16
N GLY A 45 7.41 21.58 0.72
CA GLY A 45 7.08 20.30 0.10
C GLY A 45 6.12 19.44 0.93
N SER A 46 6.18 18.14 0.69
CA SER A 46 5.37 17.14 1.38
C SER A 46 6.18 15.92 1.73
N GLU A 47 5.83 15.26 2.83
CA GLU A 47 6.33 13.95 3.21
C GLU A 47 5.25 12.90 2.91
N LEU A 48 5.64 11.79 2.27
CA LEU A 48 4.76 10.67 2.02
C LEU A 48 5.19 9.49 2.88
N MET A 49 4.27 8.97 3.69
CA MET A 49 4.48 7.79 4.52
C MET A 49 3.64 6.64 3.97
N PHE A 50 4.28 5.50 3.73
CA PHE A 50 3.63 4.23 3.41
C PHE A 50 4.02 3.23 4.49
N THR A 51 3.04 2.61 5.15
CA THR A 51 3.31 1.59 6.18
C THR A 51 3.09 0.20 5.61
N LEU A 52 4.18 -0.56 5.46
CA LEU A 52 4.12 -1.95 5.02
C LEU A 52 4.12 -2.89 6.24
N PHE A 53 3.16 -3.83 6.28
CA PHE A 53 3.09 -4.85 7.33
C PHE A 53 3.54 -6.21 6.80
N GLN A 54 4.35 -6.93 7.58
CA GLN A 54 4.58 -8.35 7.33
C GLN A 54 3.34 -9.13 7.77
N LEU A 55 2.61 -9.69 6.80
CA LEU A 55 1.36 -10.40 7.07
C LEU A 55 1.58 -11.78 7.70
N PRO A 56 0.60 -12.34 8.44
CA PRO A 56 0.68 -13.71 8.92
C PRO A 56 0.93 -14.70 7.78
N GLY A 57 1.97 -15.53 7.91
CA GLY A 57 2.37 -16.50 6.88
C GLY A 57 3.34 -15.96 5.82
N MET A 58 3.68 -14.66 5.86
CA MET A 58 4.70 -14.07 5.01
C MET A 58 6.10 -14.32 5.59
N SER A 59 7.00 -14.92 4.82
CA SER A 59 8.40 -15.06 5.21
C SER A 59 9.13 -13.71 5.18
N ASP A 60 10.25 -13.62 5.89
CA ASP A 60 11.09 -12.41 5.91
C ASP A 60 11.63 -12.07 4.52
N GLU A 61 11.94 -13.07 3.70
CA GLU A 61 12.39 -12.89 2.31
C GLU A 61 11.28 -12.31 1.43
N GLN A 62 10.06 -12.84 1.58
CA GLN A 62 8.90 -12.31 0.85
C GLN A 62 8.59 -10.87 1.27
N PHE A 63 8.72 -10.57 2.56
CA PHE A 63 8.56 -9.22 3.10
C PHE A 63 9.64 -8.26 2.59
N ALA A 64 10.91 -8.65 2.63
CA ALA A 64 12.02 -7.83 2.12
C ALA A 64 11.88 -7.54 0.62
N LYS A 65 11.42 -8.53 -0.17
CA LYS A 65 11.13 -8.33 -1.59
C LYS A 65 10.01 -7.31 -1.79
N ASP A 66 8.95 -7.37 -1.00
CA ASP A 66 7.82 -6.45 -1.06
C ASP A 66 8.24 -5.02 -0.68
N THR A 67 9.01 -4.89 0.40
CA THR A 67 9.62 -3.61 0.80
C THR A 67 10.45 -3.02 -0.33
N GLY A 68 11.31 -3.81 -0.98
CA GLY A 68 12.12 -3.31 -2.11
C GLY A 68 11.31 -2.89 -3.33
N MET A 69 10.12 -3.49 -3.55
CA MET A 69 9.21 -3.04 -4.61
C MET A 69 8.56 -1.71 -4.25
N VAL A 70 8.14 -1.53 -2.99
CA VAL A 70 7.56 -0.26 -2.50
C VAL A 70 8.60 0.86 -2.53
N GLU A 71 9.83 0.61 -2.08
CA GLU A 71 10.92 1.59 -2.08
C GLU A 71 11.32 2.07 -3.49
N ALA A 72 11.12 1.23 -4.51
CA ALA A 72 11.41 1.60 -5.90
C ALA A 72 10.31 2.45 -6.55
N ASP A 73 9.08 2.44 -5.99
CA ASP A 73 7.92 3.17 -6.51
C ASP A 73 7.73 4.53 -5.81
N LEU A 74 8.10 4.64 -4.52
CA LEU A 74 8.07 5.87 -3.74
C LEU A 74 9.04 6.95 -4.26
#